data_AF-A0A933JEH8-F1
#
_entry.id   AF-A0A933JEH8-F1
#
_cell.length_a   1.000
_cell.length_b   1.000
_cell.length_c   1.000
_cell.angle_alpha   90.00
_cell.angle_beta   90.00
_cell.angle_gamma   90.00
#
_symmetry.space_group_name_H-M   'P 1'
#
loop_
_entity.id
_entity.type
_entity.pdbx_description
1 polymer ?
#
loop_
_entity_poly.entity_id
_entity_poly.type
_entity_poly.pdbx_seq_one_letter_code
_entity_poly.pdbx_strand_id
1 'polypeptide(L)'
;MMKKLLKTIFAAFVLLPLLNFQTNAADDLNKLLDSLTAGPPARANGSGVTASLKREAANPLSAGVMLNEVFSGGKSVEYKCALIDALGASGDEDVARTLVLAMKDRDEGVRVCAARSLGEQKNEFAVDLLVGNVENYLAMWTRGPYENNIKVRLAAINSIWSLGEIGAPAVMGKLQNFYLESDDVIKINILISIGKLKNNAGAAPYLRAIAASTAESEAVRASAFEMLDELKENFRPASVEHSRSVGIGKGDLIYSGGIVGTVSGWFMPDLPIGHAGVFAGTVLENGRIKVLITDCVPNNFKPGGVRNIDSWKNFTHQFIYPYYGNRTTNPSPTAEQREKIVARGLYLGKQGLKYTNTHIPQKGPEVFDCVGYTEYLYEYAGLNPTPDKLETDWGWPLTPSEQFDSTVANTHVPLIIVPPQAIYVPSPDEIAAAIGAAPLEFTLTLPETLPLK
;
A
#
# COMPACT_ATOMS: atom_id res chain seq x y z
N MET A 1 7.62 34.36 62.92
CA MET A 1 6.80 33.18 62.54
C MET A 1 5.92 33.43 61.29
N MET A 2 5.32 34.61 61.10
CA MET A 2 4.42 34.89 59.96
C MET A 2 5.03 34.86 58.54
N LYS A 3 6.33 35.12 58.36
CA LYS A 3 6.98 35.10 57.02
C LYS A 3 7.21 33.69 56.46
N LYS A 4 7.26 32.64 57.30
CA LYS A 4 7.35 31.24 56.85
C LYS A 4 6.00 30.70 56.40
N LEU A 5 4.90 31.11 57.07
CA LEU A 5 3.53 30.67 56.76
C LEU A 5 3.04 31.22 55.40
N LEU A 6 3.44 32.45 55.04
CA LEU A 6 3.03 33.08 53.78
C LEU A 6 3.69 32.45 52.54
N LYS A 7 4.93 31.95 52.68
CA LYS A 7 5.64 31.25 51.58
C LYS A 7 5.07 29.86 51.30
N THR A 8 4.58 29.15 52.30
CA THR A 8 3.90 27.85 52.12
C THR A 8 2.52 28.01 51.48
N ILE A 9 1.78 29.07 51.82
CA ILE A 9 0.45 29.34 51.23
C ILE A 9 0.59 29.76 49.75
N PHE A 10 1.62 30.51 49.38
CA PHE A 10 1.86 30.89 47.98
C PHE A 10 2.34 29.72 47.11
N ALA A 11 3.13 28.78 47.67
CA ALA A 11 3.50 27.55 46.97
C ALA A 11 2.27 26.63 46.75
N ALA A 12 1.36 26.53 47.74
CA ALA A 12 0.12 25.77 47.58
C ALA A 12 -0.82 26.39 46.54
N PHE A 13 -0.94 27.72 46.46
CA PHE A 13 -1.81 28.38 45.48
C PHE A 13 -1.31 28.36 44.03
N VAL A 14 0.00 28.19 43.81
CA VAL A 14 0.56 27.97 42.47
C VAL A 14 0.48 26.48 42.06
N LEU A 15 0.55 25.55 43.02
CA LEU A 15 0.38 24.11 42.75
C LEU A 15 -1.08 23.67 42.57
N LEU A 16 -2.06 24.30 43.24
CA LEU A 16 -3.47 23.91 43.12
C LEU A 16 -4.07 24.00 41.70
N PRO A 17 -3.84 25.07 40.90
CA PRO A 17 -4.31 25.10 39.52
C PRO A 17 -3.55 24.10 38.63
N LEU A 18 -2.26 23.84 38.89
CA LEU A 18 -1.50 22.81 38.17
C LEU A 18 -2.00 21.38 38.48
N LEU A 19 -2.38 21.12 39.73
CA LEU A 19 -3.00 19.85 40.15
C LEU A 19 -4.39 19.67 39.52
N ASN A 20 -5.23 20.70 39.49
CA ASN A 20 -6.56 20.64 38.86
C ASN A 20 -6.52 20.49 37.32
N PHE A 21 -5.49 21.02 36.65
CA PHE A 21 -5.31 20.80 35.21
C PHE A 21 -4.88 19.36 34.90
N GLN A 22 -4.03 18.75 35.73
CA GLN A 22 -3.60 17.36 35.55
C GLN A 22 -4.71 16.34 35.81
N THR A 23 -5.61 16.58 36.78
CA THR A 23 -6.73 15.66 37.07
C THR A 23 -7.75 15.61 35.93
N ASN A 24 -8.08 16.77 35.33
CA ASN A 24 -9.05 16.83 34.24
C ASN A 24 -8.56 16.13 32.96
N ALA A 25 -7.28 16.28 32.61
CA ALA A 25 -6.70 15.61 31.44
C ALA A 25 -6.65 14.09 31.61
N ALA A 26 -6.31 13.59 32.80
CA ALA A 26 -6.33 12.16 33.10
C ALA A 26 -7.75 11.57 33.06
N ASP A 27 -8.73 12.30 33.60
CA ASP A 27 -10.15 11.89 33.55
C ASP A 27 -10.71 11.87 32.12
N ASP A 28 -10.26 12.80 31.27
CA ASP A 28 -10.69 12.86 29.88
C ASP A 28 -10.02 11.78 29.01
N LEU A 29 -8.74 11.47 29.25
CA LEU A 29 -8.09 10.33 28.60
C LEU A 29 -8.77 9.00 28.98
N ASN A 30 -9.05 8.77 30.27
CA ASN A 30 -9.69 7.54 30.72
C ASN A 30 -11.07 7.32 30.05
N LYS A 31 -11.89 8.38 29.93
CA LYS A 31 -13.16 8.29 29.20
C LYS A 31 -12.96 7.91 27.72
N LEU A 32 -11.93 8.44 27.07
CA LEU A 32 -11.62 8.09 25.68
C LEU A 32 -11.19 6.62 25.58
N LEU A 33 -10.33 6.15 26.48
CA LEU A 33 -9.90 4.75 26.52
C LEU A 33 -11.09 3.81 26.79
N ASP A 34 -11.96 4.13 27.74
CA ASP A 34 -13.17 3.36 28.04
C ASP A 34 -14.08 3.27 26.82
N SER A 35 -14.21 4.36 26.05
CA SER A 35 -15.03 4.38 24.82
C SER A 35 -14.53 3.42 23.74
N LEU A 36 -13.22 3.12 23.71
CA LEU A 36 -12.65 2.11 22.81
C LEU A 36 -12.96 0.67 23.26
N THR A 37 -13.22 0.45 24.55
CA THR A 37 -13.52 -0.89 25.10
C THR A 37 -14.98 -1.31 24.96
N ALA A 38 -15.88 -0.35 24.74
CA ALA A 38 -17.33 -0.57 24.72
C ALA A 38 -17.87 -1.33 23.47
N GLY A 39 -17.00 -1.83 22.60
CA GLY A 39 -17.38 -2.47 21.32
C GLY A 39 -17.78 -1.46 20.25
N PRO A 40 -18.01 -1.89 18.99
CA PRO A 40 -18.20 -0.95 17.89
C PRO A 40 -19.51 -0.16 18.09
N PRO A 41 -19.47 1.18 18.17
CA PRO A 41 -20.70 1.96 18.17
C PRO A 41 -21.34 1.86 16.79
N ALA A 42 -22.59 1.41 16.77
CA ALA A 42 -23.47 1.65 15.64
C ALA A 42 -23.41 3.13 15.26
N ARG A 43 -22.90 3.42 14.06
CA ARG A 43 -23.13 4.66 13.28
C ARG A 43 -23.25 5.96 14.11
N ALA A 44 -22.20 6.41 14.78
CA ALA A 44 -21.91 7.83 15.05
C ALA A 44 -20.65 7.96 15.92
N ASN A 45 -19.84 9.00 15.73
CA ASN A 45 -18.72 9.45 16.58
C ASN A 45 -17.30 8.84 16.46
N GLY A 46 -17.03 7.86 15.58
CA GLY A 46 -15.67 7.30 15.41
C GLY A 46 -14.58 8.34 15.03
N SER A 47 -14.95 9.39 14.29
CA SER A 47 -14.04 10.50 13.94
C SER A 47 -13.70 11.41 15.12
N GLY A 48 -14.64 11.58 16.06
CA GLY A 48 -14.49 12.45 17.23
C GLY A 48 -13.56 11.87 18.30
N VAL A 49 -13.68 10.56 18.58
CA VAL A 49 -12.83 9.87 19.55
C VAL A 49 -11.39 9.83 19.06
N THR A 50 -11.15 9.42 17.80
CA THR A 50 -9.81 9.38 17.21
C THR A 50 -9.13 10.74 17.19
N ALA A 51 -9.85 11.80 16.81
CA ALA A 51 -9.31 13.16 16.83
C ALA A 51 -8.98 13.62 18.25
N SER A 52 -9.77 13.21 19.24
CA SER A 52 -9.52 13.52 20.65
C SER A 52 -8.31 12.77 21.19
N LEU A 53 -8.16 11.48 20.87
CA LEU A 53 -6.97 10.69 21.20
C LEU A 53 -5.70 11.29 20.58
N LYS A 54 -5.75 11.75 19.33
CA LYS A 54 -4.61 12.45 18.70
C LYS A 54 -4.23 13.74 19.43
N ARG A 55 -5.21 14.51 19.93
CA ARG A 55 -4.93 15.71 20.74
C ARG A 55 -4.29 15.34 22.08
N GLU A 56 -4.80 14.31 22.74
CA GLU A 56 -4.23 13.81 23.98
C GLU A 56 -2.81 13.24 23.79
N ALA A 57 -2.53 12.54 22.70
CA ALA A 57 -1.21 11.99 22.40
C ALA A 57 -0.11 13.06 22.22
N ALA A 58 -0.46 14.34 22.05
CA ALA A 58 0.50 15.44 22.06
C ALA A 58 1.01 15.77 23.48
N ASN A 59 0.31 15.35 24.53
CA ASN A 59 0.77 15.44 25.90
C ASN A 59 1.69 14.25 26.23
N PRO A 60 2.94 14.45 26.67
CA PRO A 60 3.87 13.35 26.94
C PRO A 60 3.39 12.33 27.97
N LEU A 61 2.64 12.76 29.00
CA LEU A 61 2.09 11.86 30.01
C LEU A 61 0.97 10.99 29.42
N SER A 62 0.03 11.61 28.69
CA SER A 62 -1.05 10.89 28.00
C SER A 62 -0.49 9.93 26.94
N ALA A 63 0.55 10.35 26.20
CA ALA A 63 1.25 9.51 25.24
C ALA A 63 1.90 8.29 25.92
N GLY A 64 2.57 8.49 27.05
CA GLY A 64 3.13 7.39 27.84
C GLY A 64 2.07 6.39 28.34
N VAL A 65 0.90 6.89 28.78
CA VAL A 65 -0.22 6.03 29.18
C VAL A 65 -0.75 5.22 27.99
N MET A 66 -1.01 5.88 26.85
CA MET A 66 -1.48 5.20 25.63
C MET A 66 -0.46 4.17 25.14
N LEU A 67 0.83 4.48 25.20
CA LEU A 67 1.91 3.58 24.79
C LEU A 67 1.92 2.31 25.65
N ASN A 68 1.75 2.44 26.97
CA ASN A 68 1.59 1.28 27.85
C ASN A 68 0.36 0.44 27.50
N GLU A 69 -0.76 1.10 27.18
CA GLU A 69 -1.99 0.41 26.77
C GLU A 69 -1.83 -0.37 25.44
N VAL A 70 -1.06 0.14 24.47
CA VAL A 70 -0.75 -0.57 23.21
C VAL A 70 -0.11 -1.94 23.48
N PHE A 71 0.79 -2.03 24.46
CA PHE A 71 1.49 -3.27 24.81
C PHE A 71 0.81 -4.09 25.90
N SER A 72 -0.32 -3.61 26.43
CA SER A 72 -1.09 -4.32 27.45
C SER A 72 -1.77 -5.57 26.87
N GLY A 73 -1.93 -6.59 27.73
CA GLY A 73 -2.65 -7.82 27.40
C GLY A 73 -4.17 -7.63 27.44
N GLY A 74 -4.90 -8.51 26.72
CA GLY A 74 -6.37 -8.57 26.78
C GLY A 74 -7.12 -7.46 26.01
N LYS A 75 -6.42 -6.56 25.33
CA LYS A 75 -7.01 -5.55 24.44
C LYS A 75 -7.26 -6.12 23.05
N SER A 76 -8.32 -5.64 22.40
CA SER A 76 -8.64 -6.00 21.02
C SER A 76 -7.67 -5.36 20.02
N VAL A 77 -7.66 -5.85 18.78
CA VAL A 77 -6.83 -5.27 17.71
C VAL A 77 -7.24 -3.83 17.44
N GLU A 78 -8.54 -3.57 17.38
CA GLU A 78 -9.13 -2.26 17.09
C GLU A 78 -8.72 -1.22 18.13
N TYR A 79 -8.74 -1.63 19.40
CA TYR A 79 -8.29 -0.81 20.52
C TYR A 79 -6.82 -0.41 20.34
N LYS A 80 -5.94 -1.39 20.08
CA LYS A 80 -4.51 -1.14 19.90
C LYS A 80 -4.22 -0.28 18.68
N CYS A 81 -4.86 -0.56 17.54
CA CYS A 81 -4.66 0.21 16.31
C CYS A 81 -5.12 1.66 16.46
N ALA A 82 -6.24 1.93 17.16
CA ALA A 82 -6.69 3.28 17.45
C ALA A 82 -5.64 4.08 18.25
N LEU A 83 -4.99 3.44 19.23
CA LEU A 83 -3.91 4.06 20.01
C LEU A 83 -2.63 4.26 19.18
N ILE A 84 -2.24 3.28 18.38
CA ILE A 84 -1.08 3.39 17.48
C ILE A 84 -1.27 4.54 16.49
N ASP A 85 -2.45 4.66 15.88
CA ASP A 85 -2.81 5.76 14.98
C ASP A 85 -2.83 7.12 15.70
N ALA A 86 -3.25 7.15 16.97
CA ALA A 86 -3.27 8.37 17.78
C ALA A 86 -1.87 8.83 18.19
N LEU A 87 -1.01 7.90 18.61
CA LEU A 87 0.36 8.15 19.07
C LEU A 87 1.25 8.77 17.99
N GLY A 88 0.87 8.67 16.72
CA GLY A 88 1.51 9.40 15.63
C GLY A 88 1.46 10.93 15.74
N ALA A 89 0.54 11.47 16.54
CA ALA A 89 0.50 12.90 16.85
C ALA A 89 1.47 13.31 17.98
N SER A 90 2.13 12.34 18.61
CA SER A 90 3.15 12.61 19.63
C SER A 90 4.38 13.23 18.98
N GLY A 91 4.90 14.30 19.59
CA GLY A 91 6.21 14.86 19.25
C GLY A 91 7.37 14.22 20.03
N ASP A 92 7.08 13.18 20.83
CA ASP A 92 8.06 12.51 21.66
C ASP A 92 8.79 11.41 20.88
N GLU A 93 10.11 11.57 20.74
CA GLU A 93 10.95 10.62 20.02
C GLU A 93 11.02 9.25 20.71
N ASP A 94 10.94 9.19 22.04
CA ASP A 94 10.94 7.93 22.78
C ASP A 94 9.64 7.14 22.53
N VAL A 95 8.51 7.85 22.41
CA VAL A 95 7.24 7.25 21.97
C VAL A 95 7.40 6.70 20.55
N ALA A 96 7.95 7.48 19.62
CA ALA A 96 8.17 7.03 18.24
C ALA A 96 9.09 5.80 18.17
N ARG A 97 10.19 5.78 18.93
CA ARG A 97 11.11 4.63 19.02
C ARG A 97 10.45 3.40 19.62
N THR A 98 9.63 3.56 20.65
CA THR A 98 8.98 2.43 21.31
C THR A 98 7.83 1.86 20.47
N LEU A 99 7.08 2.71 19.77
CA LEU A 99 5.92 2.31 18.98
C LEU A 99 6.27 1.29 17.87
N VAL A 100 7.52 1.29 17.38
CA VAL A 100 7.99 0.30 16.38
C VAL A 100 7.88 -1.13 16.89
N LEU A 101 7.89 -1.36 18.21
CA LEU A 101 7.73 -2.68 18.80
C LEU A 101 6.34 -3.27 18.57
N ALA A 102 5.33 -2.46 18.22
CA ALA A 102 4.00 -2.94 17.86
C ALA A 102 4.03 -3.79 16.57
N MET A 103 5.02 -3.60 15.70
CA MET A 103 5.26 -4.49 14.54
C MET A 103 5.68 -5.91 14.94
N LYS A 104 5.98 -6.15 16.22
CA LYS A 104 6.33 -7.46 16.78
C LYS A 104 5.23 -8.04 17.67
N ASP A 105 4.03 -7.43 17.68
CA ASP A 105 2.91 -7.96 18.44
C ASP A 105 2.57 -9.39 17.99
N ARG A 106 2.09 -10.20 18.94
CA ARG A 106 1.66 -11.59 18.68
C ARG A 106 0.49 -11.63 17.71
N ASP A 107 -0.38 -10.61 17.75
CA ASP A 107 -1.54 -10.51 16.89
C ASP A 107 -1.15 -9.94 15.52
N GLU A 108 -1.53 -10.64 14.46
CA GLU A 108 -1.22 -10.25 13.09
C GLU A 108 -1.84 -8.92 12.69
N GLY A 109 -3.08 -8.66 13.12
CA GLY A 109 -3.78 -7.42 12.81
C GLY A 109 -3.08 -6.20 13.40
N VAL A 110 -2.55 -6.35 14.61
CA VAL A 110 -1.75 -5.30 15.26
C VAL A 110 -0.46 -5.04 14.48
N ARG A 111 0.23 -6.09 14.00
CA ARG A 111 1.45 -5.91 13.19
C ARG A 111 1.15 -5.17 11.88
N VAL A 112 0.05 -5.52 11.21
CA VAL A 112 -0.36 -4.89 9.94
C VAL A 112 -0.71 -3.42 10.14
N CYS A 113 -1.54 -3.09 11.15
CA CYS A 113 -1.88 -1.69 11.41
C CYS A 113 -0.66 -0.90 11.90
N ALA A 114 0.21 -1.47 12.74
CA ALA A 114 1.45 -0.82 13.15
C ALA A 114 2.34 -0.46 11.95
N ALA A 115 2.58 -1.40 11.04
CA ALA A 115 3.38 -1.12 9.83
C ALA A 115 2.78 0.01 9.00
N ARG A 116 1.44 0.03 8.81
CA ARG A 116 0.74 1.09 8.09
C ARG A 116 0.89 2.44 8.80
N SER A 117 0.52 2.51 10.08
CA SER A 117 0.54 3.74 10.87
C SER A 117 1.93 4.34 10.95
N LEU A 118 2.97 3.51 11.15
CA LEU A 118 4.36 3.98 11.18
C LEU A 118 4.81 4.57 9.83
N GLY A 119 4.31 4.02 8.72
CA GLY A 119 4.46 4.58 7.37
C GLY A 119 3.84 5.97 7.25
N GLU A 120 2.55 6.10 7.58
CA GLU A 120 1.80 7.36 7.56
C GLU A 120 2.43 8.44 8.46
N GLN A 121 2.96 8.02 9.62
CA GLN A 121 3.65 8.86 10.59
C GLN A 121 5.06 9.25 10.16
N LYS A 122 5.59 8.63 9.10
CA LYS A 122 6.96 8.80 8.62
C LYS A 122 8.00 8.46 9.69
N ASN A 123 7.71 7.44 10.50
CA ASN A 123 8.57 7.01 11.59
C ASN A 123 9.78 6.22 11.05
N GLU A 124 10.93 6.89 10.95
CA GLU A 124 12.16 6.30 10.40
C GLU A 124 12.71 5.14 11.24
N PHE A 125 12.36 5.04 12.53
CA PHE A 125 12.77 3.91 13.38
C PHE A 125 12.15 2.57 12.96
N ALA A 126 11.10 2.60 12.13
CA ALA A 126 10.46 1.40 11.62
C ALA A 126 11.19 0.77 10.43
N VAL A 127 12.13 1.49 9.78
CA VAL A 127 12.74 1.08 8.50
C VAL A 127 13.37 -0.31 8.57
N ASP A 128 14.17 -0.61 9.60
CA ASP A 128 14.84 -1.91 9.73
C ASP A 128 13.84 -3.07 9.89
N LEU A 129 12.75 -2.87 10.62
CA LEU A 129 11.71 -3.89 10.78
C LEU A 129 10.91 -4.09 9.50
N LEU A 130 10.61 -3.02 8.77
CA LEU A 130 9.92 -3.09 7.48
C LEU A 130 10.78 -3.79 6.42
N VAL A 131 12.06 -3.46 6.34
CA VAL A 131 13.06 -4.16 5.49
C VAL A 131 13.10 -5.63 5.85
N GLY A 132 13.21 -5.97 7.14
CA GLY A 132 13.24 -7.35 7.61
C GLY A 132 11.98 -8.14 7.26
N ASN A 133 10.79 -7.53 7.30
CA ASN A 133 9.55 -8.18 6.86
C ASN A 133 9.57 -8.57 5.39
N VAL A 134 10.10 -7.71 4.52
CA VAL A 134 10.22 -7.97 3.08
C VAL A 134 11.28 -9.04 2.81
N GLU A 135 12.45 -8.95 3.45
CA GLU A 135 13.51 -9.96 3.35
C GLU A 135 13.02 -11.34 3.78
N ASN A 136 12.31 -11.41 4.91
CA ASN A 136 11.73 -12.65 5.40
C ASN A 136 10.77 -13.25 4.37
N TYR A 137 9.87 -12.45 3.79
CA TYR A 137 8.94 -12.93 2.76
C TYR A 137 9.67 -13.43 1.50
N LEU A 138 10.64 -12.67 1.00
CA LEU A 138 11.38 -13.04 -0.23
C LEU A 138 12.22 -14.31 -0.05
N ALA A 139 12.78 -14.51 1.15
CA ALA A 139 13.56 -15.71 1.50
C ALA A 139 12.72 -16.98 1.72
N MET A 140 11.38 -16.88 1.78
CA MET A 140 10.52 -18.04 2.02
C MET A 140 10.51 -18.99 0.82
N TRP A 141 11.03 -20.21 1.02
CA TRP A 141 10.90 -21.30 0.05
C TRP A 141 9.44 -21.71 -0.21
N THR A 142 8.54 -21.47 0.76
CA THR A 142 7.11 -21.77 0.68
C THR A 142 6.29 -20.70 -0.04
N ARG A 143 6.91 -19.62 -0.55
CA ARG A 143 6.18 -18.54 -1.22
C ARG A 143 5.30 -19.02 -2.38
N GLY A 144 5.69 -20.14 -3.02
CA GLY A 144 4.89 -20.82 -4.05
C GLY A 144 4.47 -19.90 -5.19
N PRO A 145 3.44 -20.25 -5.97
CA PRO A 145 2.65 -19.22 -6.66
C PRO A 145 2.16 -18.19 -5.64
N TYR A 146 2.02 -16.92 -6.03
CA TYR A 146 1.86 -15.78 -5.13
C TYR A 146 0.65 -15.82 -4.16
N GLU A 147 -0.13 -16.90 -4.18
CA GLU A 147 -1.28 -17.20 -3.33
C GLU A 147 -0.99 -18.10 -2.13
N ASN A 148 0.10 -18.88 -2.15
CA ASN A 148 0.32 -19.92 -1.13
C ASN A 148 0.49 -19.36 0.28
N ASN A 149 0.92 -18.11 0.42
CA ASN A 149 1.00 -17.42 1.69
C ASN A 149 0.56 -15.96 1.56
N ILE A 150 -0.69 -15.78 1.14
CA ILE A 150 -1.25 -14.48 0.78
C ILE A 150 -1.15 -13.46 1.91
N LYS A 151 -1.37 -13.87 3.16
CA LYS A 151 -1.26 -13.00 4.34
C LYS A 151 0.15 -12.41 4.51
N VAL A 152 1.18 -13.26 4.49
CA VAL A 152 2.57 -12.81 4.63
C VAL A 152 3.00 -11.96 3.43
N ARG A 153 2.54 -12.31 2.22
CA ARG A 153 2.77 -11.52 1.01
C ARG A 153 2.19 -10.11 1.13
N LEU A 154 0.92 -10.02 1.52
CA LEU A 154 0.24 -8.74 1.67
C LEU A 154 0.88 -7.90 2.79
N ALA A 155 1.41 -8.53 3.86
CA ALA A 155 2.21 -7.85 4.88
C ALA A 155 3.55 -7.31 4.32
N ALA A 156 4.20 -8.03 3.41
CA ALA A 156 5.39 -7.56 2.71
C ALA A 156 5.07 -6.37 1.79
N ILE A 157 3.96 -6.43 1.04
CA ILE A 157 3.47 -5.31 0.22
C ILE A 157 3.20 -4.07 1.08
N ASN A 158 2.53 -4.25 2.23
CA ASN A 158 2.30 -3.15 3.18
C ASN A 158 3.63 -2.57 3.69
N SER A 159 4.62 -3.43 3.97
CA SER A 159 5.94 -2.96 4.40
C SER A 159 6.66 -2.16 3.31
N ILE A 160 6.58 -2.58 2.04
CA ILE A 160 7.13 -1.84 0.89
C ILE A 160 6.47 -0.47 0.73
N TRP A 161 5.15 -0.41 0.88
CA TRP A 161 4.40 0.84 0.83
C TRP A 161 4.83 1.78 1.97
N SER A 162 4.90 1.29 3.21
CA SER A 162 5.32 2.09 4.37
C SER A 162 6.74 2.63 4.24
N LEU A 163 7.67 1.86 3.66
CA LEU A 163 9.02 2.34 3.35
C LEU A 163 8.99 3.56 2.41
N GLY A 164 8.08 3.56 1.43
CA GLY A 164 7.86 4.67 0.52
C GLY A 164 7.25 5.89 1.21
N GLU A 165 6.26 5.69 2.08
CA GLU A 165 5.63 6.77 2.86
C GLU A 165 6.60 7.46 3.82
N ILE A 166 7.44 6.67 4.51
CA ILE A 166 8.55 7.18 5.31
C ILE A 166 9.47 8.02 4.42
N GLY A 167 9.81 7.48 3.25
CA GLY A 167 10.55 8.18 2.22
C GLY A 167 12.04 8.33 2.54
N ALA A 168 12.60 7.43 3.36
CA ALA A 168 14.00 7.47 3.78
C ALA A 168 14.93 7.12 2.60
N PRO A 169 15.78 8.05 2.10
CA PRO A 169 16.58 7.79 0.90
C PRO A 169 17.54 6.60 1.03
N ALA A 170 17.99 6.28 2.25
CA ALA A 170 18.89 5.15 2.52
C ALA A 170 18.31 3.77 2.15
N VAL A 171 16.97 3.64 2.05
CA VAL A 171 16.33 2.36 1.71
C VAL A 171 16.43 2.01 0.23
N MET A 172 16.86 2.94 -0.64
CA MET A 172 16.89 2.74 -2.09
C MET A 172 17.59 1.46 -2.52
N GLY A 173 18.79 1.19 -1.99
CA GLY A 173 19.55 -0.02 -2.34
C GLY A 173 18.81 -1.31 -1.94
N LYS A 174 18.08 -1.29 -0.82
CA LYS A 174 17.26 -2.44 -0.40
C LYS A 174 16.07 -2.64 -1.33
N LEU A 175 15.36 -1.57 -1.70
CA LEU A 175 14.25 -1.64 -2.66
C LEU A 175 14.70 -2.15 -4.02
N GLN A 176 15.88 -1.75 -4.50
CA GLN A 176 16.46 -2.29 -5.75
C GLN A 176 16.75 -3.79 -5.65
N ASN A 177 17.30 -4.26 -4.52
CA ASN A 177 17.53 -5.70 -4.33
C ASN A 177 16.22 -6.48 -4.29
N PHE A 178 15.23 -5.98 -3.56
CA PHE A 178 13.90 -6.61 -3.51
C PHE A 178 13.27 -6.75 -4.89
N TYR A 179 13.45 -5.72 -5.74
CA TYR A 179 12.91 -5.73 -7.09
C TYR A 179 13.38 -6.91 -7.93
N LEU A 180 14.66 -7.29 -7.80
CA LEU A 180 15.28 -8.37 -8.59
C LEU A 180 14.69 -9.76 -8.28
N GLU A 181 14.19 -9.96 -7.06
CA GLU A 181 13.69 -11.25 -6.57
C GLU A 181 12.15 -11.37 -6.61
N SER A 182 11.50 -10.38 -7.23
CA SER A 182 10.06 -10.14 -7.12
C SER A 182 9.31 -10.39 -8.43
N ASP A 183 8.05 -10.78 -8.30
CA ASP A 183 7.07 -10.75 -9.41
C ASP A 183 6.54 -9.34 -9.66
N ASP A 184 5.76 -9.20 -10.74
CA ASP A 184 5.24 -7.92 -11.23
C ASP A 184 4.44 -7.12 -10.18
N VAL A 185 3.66 -7.77 -9.32
CA VAL A 185 2.85 -7.08 -8.31
C VAL A 185 3.77 -6.40 -7.30
N ILE A 186 4.77 -7.13 -6.80
CA ILE A 186 5.73 -6.56 -5.84
C ILE A 186 6.62 -5.52 -6.52
N LYS A 187 7.05 -5.77 -7.76
CA LYS A 187 7.81 -4.79 -8.56
C LYS A 187 7.07 -3.46 -8.69
N ILE A 188 5.79 -3.46 -9.05
CA ILE A 188 4.98 -2.24 -9.16
C ILE A 188 4.98 -1.46 -7.83
N ASN A 189 4.74 -2.15 -6.70
CA ASN A 189 4.76 -1.49 -5.38
C ASN A 189 6.15 -0.95 -5.00
N ILE A 190 7.22 -1.66 -5.36
CA ILE A 190 8.60 -1.20 -5.14
C ILE A 190 8.88 0.06 -5.95
N LEU A 191 8.47 0.12 -7.22
CA LEU A 191 8.68 1.31 -8.05
C LEU A 191 7.90 2.51 -7.51
N ILE A 192 6.66 2.29 -7.04
CA ILE A 192 5.88 3.33 -6.35
C ILE A 192 6.62 3.81 -5.08
N SER A 193 7.16 2.87 -4.28
CA SER A 193 7.93 3.18 -3.08
C SER A 193 9.19 4.00 -3.39
N ILE A 194 9.94 3.61 -4.43
CA ILE A 194 11.12 4.34 -4.94
C ILE A 194 10.75 5.76 -5.36
N GLY A 195 9.65 5.95 -6.09
CA GLY A 195 9.18 7.27 -6.52
C GLY A 195 8.79 8.21 -5.38
N LYS A 196 8.51 7.67 -4.18
CA LYS A 196 8.17 8.46 -2.98
C LYS A 196 9.36 8.79 -2.08
N LEU A 197 10.54 8.20 -2.32
CA LEU A 197 11.73 8.50 -1.52
C LEU A 197 12.10 9.98 -1.63
N LYS A 198 12.35 10.61 -0.49
CA LYS A 198 12.71 12.04 -0.42
C LYS A 198 14.17 12.23 -0.82
N ASN A 199 14.45 13.30 -1.57
CA ASN A 199 15.81 13.72 -1.93
C ASN A 199 16.68 12.59 -2.51
N ASN A 200 16.09 11.70 -3.32
CA ASN A 200 16.78 10.54 -3.85
C ASN A 200 17.15 10.71 -5.33
N ALA A 201 18.41 11.10 -5.59
CA ALA A 201 18.92 11.26 -6.95
C ALA A 201 19.00 9.95 -7.77
N GLY A 202 19.01 8.79 -7.10
CA GLY A 202 19.06 7.48 -7.75
C GLY A 202 17.70 6.98 -8.26
N ALA A 203 16.58 7.57 -7.79
CA ALA A 203 15.24 7.14 -8.17
C ALA A 203 14.97 7.34 -9.67
N ALA A 204 15.23 8.54 -10.20
CA ALA A 204 14.95 8.86 -11.59
C ALA A 204 15.77 8.02 -12.60
N PRO A 205 17.11 7.88 -12.46
CA PRO A 205 17.88 6.98 -13.32
C PRO A 205 17.38 5.53 -13.29
N TYR A 206 17.06 5.00 -12.11
CA TYR A 206 16.55 3.64 -11.96
C TYR A 206 15.21 3.45 -12.67
N LEU A 207 14.26 4.36 -12.45
CA LEU A 207 12.94 4.31 -13.09
C LEU A 207 13.03 4.43 -14.62
N ARG A 208 13.94 5.25 -15.16
CA ARG A 208 14.19 5.33 -16.61
C ARG A 208 14.65 4.00 -17.18
N ALA A 209 15.58 3.32 -16.50
CA ALA A 209 16.08 2.02 -16.92
C ALA A 209 14.95 0.98 -16.98
N ILE A 210 14.08 0.94 -15.96
CA ILE A 210 12.92 0.05 -15.94
C ILE A 210 11.93 0.39 -17.05
N ALA A 211 11.57 1.67 -17.22
CA ALA A 211 10.65 2.11 -18.26
C ALA A 211 11.12 1.74 -19.69
N ALA A 212 12.43 1.78 -19.92
CA ALA A 212 13.06 1.43 -21.20
C ALA A 212 13.27 -0.08 -21.41
N SER A 213 13.15 -0.92 -20.38
CA SER A 213 13.48 -2.34 -20.44
C SER A 213 12.34 -3.18 -21.05
N THR A 214 12.53 -3.72 -22.26
CA THR A 214 11.55 -4.63 -22.90
C THR A 214 11.50 -6.03 -22.25
N ALA A 215 12.42 -6.32 -21.33
CA ALA A 215 12.39 -7.52 -20.50
C ALA A 215 11.34 -7.42 -19.37
N GLU A 216 10.96 -6.21 -18.97
CA GLU A 216 9.91 -5.99 -17.98
C GLU A 216 8.53 -6.05 -18.62
N SER A 217 7.51 -6.42 -17.85
CA SER A 217 6.14 -6.40 -18.35
C SER A 217 5.65 -4.97 -18.58
N GLU A 218 4.66 -4.83 -19.46
CA GLU A 218 4.10 -3.50 -19.74
C GLU A 218 3.43 -2.87 -18.51
N ALA A 219 2.81 -3.67 -17.64
CA ALA A 219 2.25 -3.22 -16.36
C ALA A 219 3.32 -2.60 -15.44
N VAL A 220 4.48 -3.26 -15.32
CA VAL A 220 5.63 -2.77 -14.53
C VAL A 220 6.21 -1.50 -15.15
N ARG A 221 6.43 -1.49 -16.47
CA ARG A 221 6.96 -0.31 -17.18
C ARG A 221 6.02 0.89 -17.09
N ALA A 222 4.71 0.68 -17.15
CA ALA A 222 3.73 1.74 -16.98
C ALA A 222 3.88 2.42 -15.61
N SER A 223 4.09 1.64 -14.54
CA SER A 223 4.34 2.21 -13.20
C SER A 223 5.63 3.02 -13.14
N ALA A 224 6.69 2.59 -13.84
CA ALA A 224 7.94 3.34 -13.91
C ALA A 224 7.77 4.68 -14.66
N PHE A 225 7.05 4.69 -15.79
CA PHE A 225 6.73 5.94 -16.51
C PHE A 225 5.92 6.90 -15.64
N GLU A 226 4.91 6.41 -14.92
CA GLU A 226 4.11 7.24 -14.03
C GLU A 226 4.93 7.82 -12.86
N MET A 227 5.83 7.02 -12.26
CA MET A 227 6.71 7.52 -11.21
C MET A 227 7.69 8.58 -11.70
N LEU A 228 8.18 8.49 -12.93
CA LEU A 228 8.98 9.55 -13.53
C LEU A 228 8.18 10.84 -13.71
N ASP A 229 6.90 10.74 -14.06
CA ASP A 229 6.00 11.89 -14.15
C ASP A 229 5.77 12.51 -12.74
N GLU A 230 5.61 11.69 -11.68
CA GLU A 230 5.53 12.17 -10.28
C GLU A 230 6.81 12.87 -9.81
N LEU A 231 7.97 12.38 -10.24
CA LEU A 231 9.28 13.01 -10.00
C LEU A 231 9.52 14.25 -10.89
N LYS A 232 8.59 14.60 -11.79
CA LYS A 232 8.70 15.71 -12.76
C LYS A 232 9.88 15.55 -13.74
N GLU A 233 10.26 14.32 -14.03
CA GLU A 233 11.40 13.97 -14.88
C GLU A 233 11.06 13.88 -16.38
N ASN A 234 9.77 14.09 -16.74
CA ASN A 234 9.22 14.19 -18.11
C ASN A 234 9.91 13.27 -19.14
N PHE A 235 10.15 12.01 -18.76
CA PHE A 235 10.94 11.09 -19.56
C PHE A 235 10.12 10.57 -20.75
N ARG A 236 10.62 10.82 -21.97
CA ARG A 236 9.99 10.39 -23.22
C ARG A 236 11.09 9.87 -24.15
N PRO A 237 11.37 8.54 -24.16
CA PRO A 237 12.35 7.97 -25.08
C PRO A 237 11.91 8.14 -26.53
N ALA A 238 12.87 8.22 -27.45
CA ALA A 238 12.61 8.45 -28.88
C ALA A 238 11.73 7.36 -29.51
N SER A 239 11.86 6.13 -29.02
CA SER A 239 11.01 4.99 -29.37
C SER A 239 10.69 4.18 -28.13
N VAL A 240 9.46 3.70 -28.05
CA VAL A 240 9.02 2.72 -27.05
C VAL A 240 8.58 1.48 -27.81
N GLU A 241 9.17 0.34 -27.49
CA GLU A 241 8.72 -0.95 -27.99
C GLU A 241 7.79 -1.60 -26.99
N HIS A 242 6.89 -2.46 -27.49
CA HIS A 242 6.10 -3.35 -26.66
C HIS A 242 7.00 -4.33 -25.89
N SER A 243 6.55 -4.72 -24.69
CA SER A 243 7.26 -5.77 -23.95
C SER A 243 6.94 -7.15 -24.50
N ARG A 244 7.72 -8.15 -24.09
CA ARG A 244 7.43 -9.57 -24.39
C ARG A 244 6.11 -10.05 -23.77
N SER A 245 5.67 -9.42 -22.68
CA SER A 245 4.41 -9.71 -22.01
C SER A 245 3.79 -8.45 -21.42
N VAL A 246 2.47 -8.44 -21.27
CA VAL A 246 1.74 -7.38 -20.57
C VAL A 246 1.86 -7.53 -19.05
N GLY A 247 2.08 -8.75 -18.57
CA GLY A 247 2.20 -9.11 -17.15
C GLY A 247 0.86 -9.48 -16.52
N ILE A 248 -0.19 -8.70 -16.79
CA ILE A 248 -1.56 -8.92 -16.29
C ILE A 248 -2.45 -9.45 -17.43
N GLY A 249 -3.32 -10.41 -17.13
CA GLY A 249 -4.27 -10.94 -18.09
C GLY A 249 -5.36 -9.92 -18.42
N LYS A 250 -5.65 -9.72 -19.71
CA LYS A 250 -6.78 -8.89 -20.16
C LYS A 250 -8.09 -9.43 -19.58
N GLY A 251 -8.87 -8.55 -18.96
CA GLY A 251 -10.12 -8.90 -18.29
C GLY A 251 -9.95 -9.46 -16.88
N ASP A 252 -8.73 -9.53 -16.33
CA ASP A 252 -8.53 -9.90 -14.92
C ASP A 252 -9.07 -8.81 -13.98
N LEU A 253 -9.59 -9.26 -12.84
CA LEU A 253 -9.87 -8.42 -11.69
C LEU A 253 -8.56 -7.93 -11.12
N ILE A 254 -8.49 -6.66 -10.76
CA ILE A 254 -7.34 -6.04 -10.10
C ILE A 254 -7.78 -5.38 -8.81
N TYR A 255 -6.87 -5.38 -7.82
CA TYR A 255 -7.18 -4.95 -6.47
C TYR A 255 -6.18 -3.94 -5.94
N SER A 256 -6.71 -2.91 -5.30
CA SER A 256 -5.95 -1.91 -4.57
C SER A 256 -6.55 -1.74 -3.17
N GLY A 257 -5.81 -1.08 -2.28
CA GLY A 257 -6.40 -0.63 -1.03
C GLY A 257 -7.44 0.48 -1.21
N GLY A 258 -8.28 0.67 -0.20
CA GLY A 258 -9.32 1.71 -0.18
C GLY A 258 -10.10 1.77 1.13
N ILE A 259 -10.67 2.94 1.45
CA ILE A 259 -11.49 3.18 2.66
C ILE A 259 -12.93 2.66 2.51
N VAL A 260 -13.43 2.54 1.28
CA VAL A 260 -14.87 2.45 1.00
C VAL A 260 -15.37 1.00 0.89
N GLY A 261 -14.46 0.01 0.89
CA GLY A 261 -14.79 -1.41 0.78
C GLY A 261 -14.94 -2.17 2.11
N THR A 262 -14.66 -1.54 3.26
CA THR A 262 -14.75 -2.21 4.57
C THR A 262 -16.03 -1.78 5.29
N VAL A 263 -16.98 -2.70 5.45
CA VAL A 263 -18.23 -2.51 6.21
C VAL A 263 -17.97 -2.11 7.67
N SER A 264 -16.81 -2.48 8.21
CA SER A 264 -16.27 -2.05 9.49
C SER A 264 -15.04 -1.18 9.26
N GLY A 265 -15.25 0.14 9.13
CA GLY A 265 -14.18 1.09 8.83
C GLY A 265 -12.93 0.86 9.68
N TRP A 266 -11.73 0.91 9.07
CA TRP A 266 -10.40 0.88 9.70
C TRP A 266 -10.04 -0.30 10.63
N PHE A 267 -11.01 -1.14 11.00
CA PHE A 267 -10.92 -2.06 12.12
C PHE A 267 -10.94 -3.53 11.71
N MET A 268 -10.90 -3.84 10.40
CA MET A 268 -10.54 -5.19 9.98
C MET A 268 -9.03 -5.35 10.13
N PRO A 269 -8.56 -6.33 10.93
CA PRO A 269 -7.13 -6.65 11.07
C PRO A 269 -6.50 -7.17 9.77
N ASP A 270 -7.32 -7.52 8.78
CA ASP A 270 -6.87 -8.04 7.50
C ASP A 270 -6.70 -6.92 6.47
N LEU A 271 -5.47 -6.82 5.98
CA LEU A 271 -4.96 -6.18 4.75
C LEU A 271 -6.06 -5.53 3.89
N PRO A 272 -6.13 -4.18 3.81
CA PRO A 272 -7.36 -3.50 3.42
C PRO A 272 -7.54 -3.50 1.90
N ILE A 273 -7.86 -4.65 1.31
CA ILE A 273 -8.33 -4.74 -0.08
C ILE A 273 -9.67 -4.01 -0.12
N GLY A 274 -9.66 -2.83 -0.73
CA GLY A 274 -10.75 -1.85 -0.58
C GLY A 274 -11.26 -1.28 -1.89
N HIS A 275 -10.64 -1.63 -3.01
CA HIS A 275 -11.09 -1.24 -4.35
C HIS A 275 -10.80 -2.36 -5.36
N ALA A 276 -11.76 -2.57 -6.25
CA ALA A 276 -11.70 -3.54 -7.33
C ALA A 276 -11.94 -2.85 -8.69
N GLY A 277 -11.28 -3.35 -9.72
CA GLY A 277 -11.48 -2.94 -11.11
C GLY A 277 -11.13 -4.07 -12.07
N VAL A 278 -11.25 -3.80 -13.36
CA VAL A 278 -10.85 -4.74 -14.41
C VAL A 278 -9.72 -4.16 -15.24
N PHE A 279 -8.66 -4.94 -15.42
CA PHE A 279 -7.56 -4.60 -16.31
C PHE A 279 -7.97 -4.82 -17.78
N ALA A 280 -8.06 -3.75 -18.55
CA ALA A 280 -8.47 -3.80 -19.96
C ALA A 280 -7.28 -4.00 -20.92
N GLY A 281 -6.05 -3.74 -20.46
CA GLY A 281 -4.82 -3.88 -21.23
C GLY A 281 -3.89 -2.70 -21.01
N THR A 282 -3.08 -2.40 -22.01
CA THR A 282 -2.09 -1.33 -22.02
C THR A 282 -2.19 -0.56 -23.34
N VAL A 283 -1.77 0.70 -23.30
CA VAL A 283 -1.76 1.59 -24.45
C VAL A 283 -0.38 2.22 -24.56
N LEU A 284 0.16 2.23 -25.77
CA LEU A 284 1.35 2.99 -26.11
C LEU A 284 0.93 4.33 -26.71
N GLU A 285 1.19 5.42 -25.99
CA GLU A 285 0.77 6.75 -26.41
C GLU A 285 1.82 7.78 -26.01
N ASN A 286 2.20 8.67 -26.94
CA ASN A 286 3.15 9.76 -26.68
C ASN A 286 4.49 9.27 -26.10
N GLY A 287 5.04 8.16 -26.62
CA GLY A 287 6.33 7.65 -26.19
C GLY A 287 6.35 7.09 -24.75
N ARG A 288 5.21 6.60 -24.26
CA ARG A 288 5.10 5.89 -22.97
C ARG A 288 4.08 4.77 -23.03
N ILE A 289 4.25 3.79 -22.15
CA ILE A 289 3.26 2.75 -21.88
C ILE A 289 2.38 3.22 -20.73
N LYS A 290 1.07 3.07 -20.91
CA LYS A 290 0.05 3.29 -19.89
C LYS A 290 -0.74 2.01 -19.68
N VAL A 291 -1.27 1.81 -18.49
CA VAL A 291 -2.32 0.82 -18.27
C VAL A 291 -3.65 1.34 -18.80
N LEU A 292 -4.60 0.46 -19.04
CA LEU A 292 -6.00 0.79 -19.27
C LEU A 292 -6.83 -0.04 -18.31
N ILE A 293 -7.62 0.63 -17.50
CA ILE A 293 -8.42 0.04 -16.42
C ILE A 293 -9.83 0.59 -16.51
N THR A 294 -10.81 -0.26 -16.24
CA THR A 294 -12.20 0.13 -16.07
C THR A 294 -12.61 -0.17 -14.64
N ASP A 295 -13.05 0.86 -13.91
CA ASP A 295 -13.39 0.76 -12.49
C ASP A 295 -14.61 1.63 -12.15
N CYS A 296 -15.09 1.50 -10.91
CA CYS A 296 -16.17 2.31 -10.37
C CYS A 296 -15.77 2.83 -8.99
N VAL A 297 -15.70 4.15 -8.80
CA VAL A 297 -15.31 4.76 -7.52
C VAL A 297 -16.30 5.83 -7.05
N PRO A 298 -16.33 6.17 -5.75
CA PRO A 298 -17.21 7.22 -5.24
C PRO A 298 -17.06 8.56 -5.95
N ASN A 299 -18.16 9.32 -6.03
CA ASN A 299 -18.24 10.56 -6.82
C ASN A 299 -17.36 11.73 -6.31
N ASN A 300 -16.74 11.59 -5.13
CA ASN A 300 -15.75 12.54 -4.61
C ASN A 300 -14.38 12.39 -5.29
N PHE A 301 -14.07 11.22 -5.85
CA PHE A 301 -12.99 11.07 -6.83
C PHE A 301 -13.42 11.69 -8.16
N LYS A 302 -12.46 12.24 -8.92
CA LYS A 302 -12.73 12.93 -10.21
C LYS A 302 -11.89 12.30 -11.34
N PRO A 303 -12.51 11.78 -12.42
CA PRO A 303 -13.95 11.49 -12.52
C PRO A 303 -14.35 10.39 -11.53
N GLY A 304 -15.57 10.47 -11.01
CA GLY A 304 -16.16 9.46 -10.13
C GLY A 304 -17.32 8.76 -10.83
N GLY A 305 -17.76 7.65 -10.27
CA GLY A 305 -18.65 6.72 -10.96
C GLY A 305 -17.88 5.70 -11.79
N VAL A 306 -18.56 5.08 -12.76
CA VAL A 306 -17.95 4.13 -13.69
C VAL A 306 -17.11 4.90 -14.71
N ARG A 307 -15.85 4.50 -14.87
CA ARG A 307 -14.88 5.26 -15.66
C ARG A 307 -13.83 4.36 -16.30
N ASN A 308 -13.24 4.88 -17.38
CA ASN A 308 -12.03 4.34 -17.97
C ASN A 308 -10.85 5.21 -17.55
N ILE A 309 -9.84 4.62 -16.94
CA ILE A 309 -8.63 5.30 -16.49
C ILE A 309 -7.41 4.65 -17.12
N ASP A 310 -6.39 5.46 -17.37
CA ASP A 310 -5.16 5.05 -18.05
C ASP A 310 -3.91 5.17 -17.15
N SER A 311 -4.10 5.05 -15.83
CA SER A 311 -3.01 5.21 -14.86
C SER A 311 -3.20 4.41 -13.58
N TRP A 312 -2.09 3.86 -13.09
CA TRP A 312 -1.97 3.30 -11.74
C TRP A 312 -2.29 4.36 -10.68
N LYS A 313 -1.89 5.61 -10.90
CA LYS A 313 -2.19 6.74 -10.00
C LYS A 313 -3.68 6.85 -9.70
N ASN A 314 -4.54 6.78 -10.72
CA ASN A 314 -5.98 6.91 -10.51
C ASN A 314 -6.60 5.66 -9.86
N PHE A 315 -6.08 4.48 -10.17
CA PHE A 315 -6.56 3.22 -9.61
C PHE A 315 -6.18 3.05 -8.14
N THR A 316 -4.97 3.48 -7.76
CA THR A 316 -4.43 3.41 -6.39
C THR A 316 -4.77 4.63 -5.54
N HIS A 317 -5.72 5.45 -5.99
CA HIS A 317 -6.15 6.68 -5.32
C HIS A 317 -4.99 7.64 -5.00
N GLN A 318 -4.26 8.04 -6.04
CA GLN A 318 -3.07 8.90 -5.98
C GLN A 318 -1.88 8.22 -5.29
N PHE A 319 -1.70 6.92 -5.54
CA PHE A 319 -0.69 6.08 -4.89
C PHE A 319 -0.82 5.98 -3.37
N ILE A 320 -1.93 6.44 -2.78
CA ILE A 320 -2.15 6.35 -1.34
C ILE A 320 -2.27 4.89 -0.91
N TYR A 321 -2.73 3.99 -1.79
CA TYR A 321 -2.87 2.57 -1.48
C TYR A 321 -1.94 1.67 -2.30
N PRO A 322 -1.52 0.52 -1.74
CA PRO A 322 -0.78 -0.49 -2.48
C PRO A 322 -1.63 -1.17 -3.56
N TYR A 323 -0.96 -1.70 -4.59
CA TYR A 323 -1.55 -2.63 -5.54
C TYR A 323 -1.42 -4.06 -5.00
N TYR A 324 -2.53 -4.77 -4.81
CA TYR A 324 -2.51 -6.11 -4.17
C TYR A 324 -2.48 -7.27 -5.16
N GLY A 325 -2.65 -6.99 -6.45
CA GLY A 325 -2.49 -7.97 -7.53
C GLY A 325 -3.74 -8.16 -8.38
N ASN A 326 -3.65 -9.15 -9.28
CA ASN A 326 -4.71 -9.52 -10.21
C ASN A 326 -5.22 -10.95 -9.97
N ARG A 327 -6.50 -11.17 -10.22
CA ARG A 327 -7.21 -12.44 -10.01
C ARG A 327 -8.25 -12.69 -11.09
N THR A 328 -8.76 -13.91 -11.14
CA THR A 328 -9.79 -14.31 -12.09
C THR A 328 -10.63 -15.47 -11.55
N THR A 329 -11.66 -15.89 -12.28
CA THR A 329 -12.52 -17.01 -11.88
C THR A 329 -11.81 -18.36 -12.04
N ASN A 330 -12.35 -19.39 -11.38
CA ASN A 330 -12.04 -20.79 -11.66
C ASN A 330 -13.32 -21.51 -12.14
N PRO A 331 -13.38 -22.00 -13.40
CA PRO A 331 -12.33 -22.01 -14.41
C PRO A 331 -11.99 -20.60 -14.93
N SER A 332 -10.77 -20.46 -15.48
CA SER A 332 -10.31 -19.20 -16.05
C SER A 332 -11.15 -18.78 -17.26
N PRO A 333 -11.42 -17.47 -17.44
CA PRO A 333 -12.16 -16.97 -18.58
C PRO A 333 -11.49 -17.30 -19.92
N THR A 334 -12.30 -17.72 -20.90
CA THR A 334 -11.88 -17.87 -22.29
C THR A 334 -11.51 -16.53 -22.92
N ALA A 335 -10.79 -16.55 -24.05
CA ALA A 335 -10.45 -15.32 -24.78
C ALA A 335 -11.70 -14.50 -25.17
N GLU A 336 -12.77 -15.16 -25.63
CA GLU A 336 -14.03 -14.49 -25.98
C GLU A 336 -14.69 -13.84 -24.75
N GLN A 337 -14.69 -14.53 -23.60
CA GLN A 337 -15.21 -13.96 -22.36
C GLN A 337 -14.40 -12.74 -21.90
N ARG A 338 -13.06 -12.80 -21.99
CA ARG A 338 -12.18 -11.65 -21.67
C ARG A 338 -12.49 -10.44 -22.55
N GLU A 339 -12.71 -10.64 -23.85
CA GLU A 339 -13.13 -9.58 -24.76
C GLU A 339 -14.50 -9.01 -24.37
N LYS A 340 -15.47 -9.86 -24.02
CA LYS A 340 -16.81 -9.40 -23.57
C LYS A 340 -16.73 -8.55 -22.30
N ILE A 341 -15.98 -9.00 -21.29
CA ILE A 341 -15.77 -8.26 -20.03
C ILE A 341 -15.20 -6.87 -20.33
N VAL A 342 -14.09 -6.82 -21.08
CA VAL A 342 -13.38 -5.55 -21.37
C VAL A 342 -14.22 -4.62 -22.25
N ALA A 343 -14.83 -5.13 -23.32
CA ALA A 343 -15.67 -4.33 -24.20
C ALA A 343 -16.86 -3.73 -23.45
N ARG A 344 -17.49 -4.52 -22.57
CA ARG A 344 -18.60 -4.04 -21.74
C ARG A 344 -18.15 -2.98 -20.74
N GLY A 345 -17.04 -3.21 -20.06
CA GLY A 345 -16.50 -2.24 -19.09
C GLY A 345 -16.16 -0.90 -19.74
N LEU A 346 -15.38 -0.93 -20.82
CA LEU A 346 -14.99 0.27 -21.57
C LEU A 346 -16.19 1.03 -22.17
N TYR A 347 -17.25 0.31 -22.56
CA TYR A 347 -18.50 0.92 -22.99
C TYR A 347 -19.19 1.67 -21.84
N LEU A 348 -19.34 1.04 -20.68
CA LEU A 348 -20.01 1.62 -19.50
C LEU A 348 -19.23 2.82 -18.94
N GLY A 349 -17.89 2.78 -18.96
CA GLY A 349 -17.04 3.89 -18.55
C GLY A 349 -17.21 5.17 -19.37
N LYS A 350 -17.91 5.12 -20.51
CA LYS A 350 -18.26 6.28 -21.34
C LYS A 350 -19.66 6.83 -21.08
N GLN A 351 -20.47 6.18 -20.25
CA GLN A 351 -21.89 6.51 -20.08
C GLN A 351 -22.16 7.48 -18.92
N GLY A 352 -21.16 7.83 -18.11
CA GLY A 352 -21.35 8.74 -16.96
C GLY A 352 -22.19 8.14 -15.82
N LEU A 353 -22.11 6.82 -15.62
CA LEU A 353 -22.85 6.09 -14.58
C LEU A 353 -22.32 6.43 -13.20
N LYS A 354 -23.21 6.43 -12.20
CA LYS A 354 -22.90 6.90 -10.85
C LYS A 354 -22.48 5.76 -9.92
N TYR A 355 -21.69 6.12 -8.91
CA TYR A 355 -21.37 5.23 -7.79
C TYR A 355 -22.45 5.28 -6.70
N THR A 356 -22.76 4.14 -6.06
CA THR A 356 -23.57 4.08 -4.83
C THR A 356 -22.73 3.80 -3.58
N ASN A 357 -22.90 4.63 -2.55
CA ASN A 357 -22.36 4.37 -1.21
C ASN A 357 -23.32 3.56 -0.33
N THR A 358 -24.54 3.30 -0.79
CA THR A 358 -25.56 2.62 0.04
C THR A 358 -25.41 1.11 0.00
N HIS A 359 -24.68 0.58 -1.00
CA HIS A 359 -24.44 -0.86 -1.17
C HIS A 359 -25.70 -1.74 -1.32
N ILE A 360 -26.88 -1.12 -1.43
CA ILE A 360 -28.18 -1.80 -1.53
C ILE A 360 -28.54 -2.16 -2.98
N PRO A 361 -28.35 -1.28 -3.99
CA PRO A 361 -28.31 -1.70 -5.39
C PRO A 361 -26.87 -2.08 -5.73
N GLN A 362 -26.49 -3.31 -5.39
CA GLN A 362 -25.10 -3.75 -5.56
C GLN A 362 -24.73 -3.86 -7.04
N LYS A 363 -25.61 -4.45 -7.85
CA LYS A 363 -25.43 -4.68 -9.29
C LYS A 363 -26.40 -3.76 -10.04
N GLY A 364 -25.89 -2.97 -11.00
CA GLY A 364 -26.60 -1.84 -11.65
C GLY A 364 -27.85 -2.18 -12.47
N PRO A 365 -28.00 -1.71 -13.73
CA PRO A 365 -26.96 -1.18 -14.62
C PRO A 365 -26.76 0.36 -14.56
N GLU A 366 -27.54 1.09 -13.76
CA GLU A 366 -27.46 2.57 -13.70
C GLU A 366 -26.57 3.09 -12.57
N VAL A 367 -26.40 2.28 -11.52
CA VAL A 367 -25.64 2.63 -10.32
C VAL A 367 -24.90 1.39 -9.82
N PHE A 368 -23.62 1.53 -9.48
CA PHE A 368 -22.79 0.41 -9.01
C PHE A 368 -21.96 0.82 -7.79
N ASP A 369 -21.59 -0.14 -6.95
CA ASP A 369 -20.35 -0.04 -6.16
C ASP A 369 -19.18 -0.68 -6.92
N CYS A 370 -17.96 -0.67 -6.36
CA CYS A 370 -16.79 -1.21 -7.05
C CYS A 370 -16.90 -2.72 -7.31
N VAL A 371 -17.38 -3.49 -6.34
CA VAL A 371 -17.50 -4.96 -6.44
C VAL A 371 -18.61 -5.32 -7.40
N GLY A 372 -19.82 -4.80 -7.19
CA GLY A 372 -20.97 -5.09 -8.03
C GLY A 372 -20.82 -4.60 -9.47
N TYR A 373 -19.98 -3.58 -9.73
CA TYR A 373 -19.56 -3.24 -11.08
C TYR A 373 -18.76 -4.38 -11.74
N THR A 374 -17.75 -4.89 -11.06
CA THR A 374 -16.91 -5.98 -11.59
C THR A 374 -17.67 -7.30 -11.72
N GLU A 375 -18.56 -7.63 -10.77
CA GLU A 375 -19.49 -8.77 -10.85
C GLU A 375 -20.34 -8.68 -12.12
N TYR A 376 -20.98 -7.53 -12.34
CA TYR A 376 -21.83 -7.30 -13.51
C TYR A 376 -21.08 -7.54 -14.84
N LEU A 377 -19.80 -7.16 -14.93
CA LEU A 377 -19.00 -7.39 -16.13
C LEU A 377 -18.73 -8.88 -16.37
N TYR A 378 -18.43 -9.62 -15.31
CA TYR A 378 -18.17 -11.06 -15.38
C TYR A 378 -19.44 -11.85 -15.68
N GLU A 379 -20.56 -11.54 -15.02
CA GLU A 379 -21.87 -12.13 -15.29
C GLU A 379 -22.33 -11.89 -16.72
N TYR A 380 -22.08 -10.69 -17.26
CA TYR A 380 -22.35 -10.37 -18.66
C TYR A 380 -21.57 -11.28 -19.63
N ALA A 381 -20.42 -11.81 -19.20
CA ALA A 381 -19.63 -12.80 -19.93
C ALA A 381 -19.98 -14.27 -19.55
N GLY A 382 -21.01 -14.50 -18.75
CA GLY A 382 -21.45 -15.82 -18.30
C GLY A 382 -20.55 -16.45 -17.25
N LEU A 383 -19.90 -15.64 -16.41
CA LEU A 383 -19.01 -16.07 -15.33
C LEU A 383 -19.55 -15.64 -13.97
N ASN A 384 -19.12 -16.33 -12.91
CA ASN A 384 -19.48 -15.99 -11.54
C ASN A 384 -18.20 -15.86 -10.67
N PRO A 385 -17.70 -14.64 -10.41
CA PRO A 385 -16.53 -14.39 -9.55
C PRO A 385 -16.77 -14.72 -8.08
N THR A 386 -18.01 -14.59 -7.59
CA THR A 386 -18.33 -14.83 -6.19
C THR A 386 -19.55 -15.74 -6.00
N PRO A 387 -19.51 -16.71 -5.08
CA PRO A 387 -20.68 -17.55 -4.81
C PRO A 387 -21.92 -16.73 -4.39
N ASP A 388 -23.07 -17.03 -4.98
CA ASP A 388 -24.36 -16.35 -4.73
C ASP A 388 -24.74 -16.27 -3.24
N LYS A 389 -24.26 -17.22 -2.41
CA LYS A 389 -24.49 -17.19 -0.95
C LYS A 389 -23.85 -15.99 -0.24
N LEU A 390 -22.81 -15.39 -0.85
CA LEU A 390 -22.18 -14.15 -0.36
C LEU A 390 -22.95 -12.92 -0.86
N GLU A 391 -23.80 -13.10 -1.89
CA GLU A 391 -24.69 -12.11 -2.44
C GLU A 391 -26.03 -12.19 -1.72
N THR A 392 -26.07 -11.72 -0.48
CA THR A 392 -27.33 -11.76 0.25
C THR A 392 -28.31 -10.77 -0.40
N ASP A 393 -29.46 -11.26 -0.87
CA ASP A 393 -30.64 -10.45 -1.28
C ASP A 393 -31.15 -9.51 -0.15
N TRP A 394 -30.50 -9.56 1.02
CA TRP A 394 -30.81 -8.85 2.25
C TRP A 394 -29.90 -7.61 2.47
N GLY A 395 -29.07 -7.25 1.49
CA GLY A 395 -28.44 -5.92 1.44
C GLY A 395 -27.17 -5.75 2.28
N TRP A 396 -26.43 -6.82 2.56
CA TRP A 396 -25.03 -6.69 3.00
C TRP A 396 -24.12 -6.71 1.77
N PRO A 397 -23.31 -5.65 1.52
CA PRO A 397 -22.39 -5.64 0.39
C PRO A 397 -21.32 -6.71 0.55
N LEU A 398 -21.17 -7.54 -0.50
CA LEU A 398 -19.91 -8.23 -0.78
C LEU A 398 -18.78 -7.19 -0.84
N THR A 399 -17.75 -7.42 -0.02
CA THR A 399 -16.57 -6.56 0.05
C THR A 399 -15.53 -6.92 -1.01
N PRO A 400 -14.64 -5.99 -1.38
CA PRO A 400 -13.51 -6.30 -2.26
C PRO A 400 -12.61 -7.42 -1.72
N SER A 401 -12.48 -7.54 -0.39
CA SER A 401 -11.72 -8.63 0.23
C SER A 401 -12.39 -9.98 0.04
N GLU A 402 -13.72 -10.08 0.21
CA GLU A 402 -14.44 -11.34 -0.01
C GLU A 402 -14.42 -11.76 -1.48
N GLN A 403 -14.50 -10.80 -2.42
CA GLN A 403 -14.32 -11.08 -3.85
C GLN A 403 -12.88 -11.53 -4.16
N PHE A 404 -11.89 -10.90 -3.53
CA PHE A 404 -10.50 -11.32 -3.63
C PHE A 404 -10.32 -12.77 -3.16
N ASP A 405 -10.84 -13.13 -1.99
CA ASP A 405 -10.75 -14.48 -1.43
C ASP A 405 -11.52 -15.53 -2.26
N SER A 406 -12.58 -15.12 -2.96
CA SER A 406 -13.40 -16.00 -3.80
C SER A 406 -12.80 -16.27 -5.18
N THR A 407 -11.84 -15.45 -5.62
CA THR A 407 -11.18 -15.57 -6.92
C THR A 407 -9.80 -16.20 -6.79
N VAL A 408 -9.20 -16.60 -7.90
CA VAL A 408 -7.88 -17.26 -7.93
C VAL A 408 -6.86 -16.42 -8.67
N ALA A 409 -5.58 -16.55 -8.29
CA ALA A 409 -4.50 -15.97 -9.06
C ALA A 409 -4.53 -16.41 -10.52
N ASN A 410 -4.40 -15.45 -11.43
CA ASN A 410 -4.12 -15.76 -12.82
C ASN A 410 -2.63 -16.04 -12.97
N THR A 411 -2.21 -17.23 -12.53
CA THR A 411 -0.84 -17.70 -12.74
C THR A 411 -0.67 -18.08 -14.20
N HIS A 412 -0.38 -17.10 -15.05
CA HIS A 412 0.43 -17.40 -16.24
C HIS A 412 1.78 -17.83 -15.69
N VAL A 413 2.02 -19.14 -15.54
CA VAL A 413 3.35 -19.64 -15.19
C VAL A 413 4.28 -19.07 -16.25
N PRO A 414 5.16 -18.09 -15.94
CA PRO A 414 6.14 -17.67 -16.90
C PRO A 414 7.03 -18.89 -17.09
N LEU A 415 7.23 -19.32 -18.34
CA LEU A 415 8.42 -20.10 -18.64
C LEU A 415 9.59 -19.33 -18.05
N ILE A 416 10.28 -19.91 -17.07
CA ILE A 416 11.54 -19.37 -16.55
C ILE A 416 12.53 -19.47 -17.71
N ILE A 417 12.51 -18.47 -18.58
CA ILE A 417 13.63 -18.19 -19.46
C ILE A 417 14.55 -17.37 -18.58
N VAL A 418 15.57 -18.01 -18.01
CA VAL A 418 16.71 -17.29 -17.44
C VAL A 418 17.30 -16.47 -18.58
N PRO A 419 17.12 -15.13 -18.61
CA PRO A 419 17.80 -14.34 -19.61
C PRO A 419 19.30 -14.36 -19.24
N PRO A 420 20.22 -14.31 -20.20
CA PRO A 420 21.61 -14.02 -19.87
C PRO A 420 21.59 -12.71 -19.08
N GLN A 421 22.25 -12.69 -17.92
CA GLN A 421 22.38 -11.49 -17.11
C GLN A 421 22.81 -10.35 -18.02
N ALA A 422 21.94 -9.35 -18.18
CA ALA A 422 22.34 -8.12 -18.84
C ALA A 422 23.33 -7.46 -17.89
N ILE A 423 24.63 -7.70 -18.11
CA ILE A 423 25.70 -6.96 -17.49
C ILE A 423 25.45 -5.51 -17.91
N TYR A 424 24.97 -4.71 -16.96
CA TYR A 424 24.92 -3.27 -17.13
C TYR A 424 26.36 -2.81 -17.36
N VAL A 425 26.64 -2.36 -18.58
CA VAL A 425 27.90 -1.71 -18.93
C VAL A 425 27.63 -0.20 -18.80
N PRO A 426 28.14 0.47 -17.76
CA PRO A 426 27.96 1.90 -17.62
C PRO A 426 28.56 2.63 -18.83
N SER A 427 27.89 3.69 -19.26
CA SER A 427 28.39 4.57 -20.32
C SER A 427 29.71 5.23 -19.90
N PRO A 428 30.56 5.65 -20.85
CA PRO A 428 31.81 6.34 -20.54
C PRO A 428 31.62 7.57 -19.64
N ASP A 429 30.48 8.24 -19.73
CA ASP A 429 30.14 9.41 -18.91
C ASP A 429 29.76 9.02 -17.47
N GLU A 430 29.10 7.88 -17.26
CA GLU A 430 28.81 7.31 -15.93
C GLU A 430 30.09 6.79 -15.26
N ILE A 431 31.01 6.21 -16.04
CA ILE A 431 32.34 5.82 -15.58
C ILE A 431 33.13 7.07 -15.18
N ALA A 432 33.14 8.11 -16.01
CA ALA A 432 33.85 9.35 -15.73
C ALA A 432 33.28 10.11 -14.52
N ALA A 433 31.97 10.06 -14.30
CA ALA A 433 31.33 10.65 -13.12
C ALA A 433 31.62 9.88 -11.82
N ALA A 434 31.81 8.56 -11.90
CA ALA A 434 32.16 7.73 -10.76
C ALA A 434 33.66 7.84 -10.38
N ILE A 435 34.53 8.06 -11.36
CA ILE A 435 35.98 8.23 -11.17
C ILE A 435 36.28 9.72 -11.01
N GLY A 436 35.85 10.31 -9.90
CA GLY A 436 36.27 11.65 -9.51
C GLY A 436 37.79 11.72 -9.36
N ALA A 437 38.45 12.41 -10.29
CA ALA A 437 39.78 13.00 -10.23
C ALA A 437 40.80 12.35 -9.25
N ALA A 438 41.35 11.18 -9.60
CA ALA A 438 42.68 10.76 -9.17
C ALA A 438 43.25 9.77 -10.21
N PRO A 439 44.50 9.94 -10.69
CA PRO A 439 45.10 8.96 -11.59
C PRO A 439 45.55 7.74 -10.78
N LEU A 440 44.98 6.57 -11.08
CA LEU A 440 45.48 5.29 -10.58
C LEU A 440 46.07 4.52 -11.76
N GLU A 441 47.40 4.43 -11.80
CA GLU A 441 48.12 3.46 -12.63
C GLU A 441 47.77 2.05 -12.12
N PHE A 442 47.11 1.24 -12.95
CA PHE A 442 46.92 -0.18 -12.68
C PHE A 442 48.02 -0.97 -13.37
N THR A 443 48.86 -1.64 -12.58
CA THR A 443 49.76 -2.68 -13.08
C THR A 443 49.03 -4.01 -13.01
N LEU A 444 48.82 -4.65 -14.16
CA LEU A 444 48.10 -5.91 -14.28
C LEU A 444 49.09 -7.08 -14.08
N THR A 445 49.10 -7.69 -12.90
CA THR A 445 49.79 -8.97 -12.68
C THR A 445 48.83 -10.12 -12.99
N LEU A 446 49.08 -10.81 -14.10
CA LEU A 446 48.40 -12.06 -14.46
C LEU A 446 49.06 -13.25 -13.73
N PRO A 447 48.30 -14.14 -13.07
CA PRO A 447 48.84 -15.39 -12.53
C PRO A 447 49.08 -16.41 -13.65
N GLU A 448 50.26 -17.04 -13.65
CA GLU A 448 50.81 -17.82 -14.77
C GLU A 448 50.12 -19.15 -15.09
N THR A 449 49.19 -19.67 -14.29
CA THR A 449 48.57 -20.97 -14.61
C THR A 449 47.14 -21.11 -14.06
N LEU A 450 46.16 -21.22 -14.96
CA LEU A 450 44.84 -21.77 -14.67
C LEU A 450 44.89 -23.30 -14.86
N PRO A 451 44.54 -24.12 -13.85
CA PRO A 451 44.41 -25.56 -14.05
C PRO A 451 43.10 -25.87 -14.77
N LEU A 452 43.22 -26.54 -15.92
CA LEU A 452 42.09 -27.18 -16.60
C LEU A 452 41.60 -28.39 -15.80
N LYS A 453 40.33 -28.37 -15.40
CA LYS A 453 39.40 -29.51 -15.53
C LYS A 453 37.96 -29.08 -15.36
#